data_AF-A0AA40DR63-F1
#
_entry.id   AF-A0AA40DR63-F1
#
_cell.length_a   1.000
_cell.length_b   1.000
_cell.length_c   1.000
_cell.angle_alpha   90.00
_cell.angle_beta   90.00
_cell.angle_gamma   90.00
#
_symmetry.space_group_name_H-M   'P 1'
#
loop_
_entity.id
_entity.type
_entity.pdbx_description
1 polymer ?
#
loop_
_entity_poly.entity_id
_entity_poly.type
_entity_poly.pdbx_seq_one_letter_code
_entity_poly.pdbx_strand_id
1 'polypeptide(L)'
;MAASKSHPRVSLTLLITTLVSLGLAAKPSSGCGSAPKLITSASTQTPLTLTVNNQKREFFVKLPDNYNNTHPHRLVLTLHALGGQASQVVAGTGGYLPYYGLAALATSTNATLATNTRTIFVAPNGLSNGWGNTNGTDVKFIAQVLAAVEADACVDQSLRFSTGFSFGSAMSYILACSIGGGIDGLRAVAALSGNPQISGTCPGSTASADDAVAYYGQHGTSDTVLPIAGSRSMRDRFLQLNGCDAAQKEATDPATGSGTHVKTVYRGCKPDKPVVWVTFDGPHTPTPKDKGQSDTWVPAETWAFFSQFT
;
A
#
# COMPACT_ATOMS: atom_id res chain seq x y z
N MET A 1 -27.22 52.41 47.71
CA MET A 1 -26.56 52.55 46.40
C MET A 1 -25.65 51.33 46.21
N ALA A 2 -26.11 50.32 45.48
CA ALA A 2 -25.31 49.14 45.15
C ALA A 2 -25.32 48.99 43.62
N ALA A 3 -24.15 49.19 43.00
CA ALA A 3 -23.96 49.18 41.56
C ALA A 3 -23.81 47.76 41.03
N SER A 4 -24.68 47.38 40.09
CA SER A 4 -24.58 46.14 39.31
C SER A 4 -23.45 46.27 38.28
N LYS A 5 -22.46 45.38 38.32
CA LYS A 5 -21.40 45.25 37.30
C LYS A 5 -21.76 44.12 36.33
N SER A 6 -22.19 44.48 35.11
CA SER A 6 -22.38 43.57 33.99
C SER A 6 -21.04 43.08 33.44
N HIS A 7 -20.86 41.75 33.36
CA HIS A 7 -19.72 41.14 32.67
C HIS A 7 -20.02 40.97 31.16
N PRO A 8 -19.05 41.20 30.26
CA PRO A 8 -19.26 41.00 28.82
C PRO A 8 -19.24 39.51 28.48
N ARG A 9 -20.22 39.04 27.71
CA ARG A 9 -20.25 37.69 27.13
C ARG A 9 -19.31 37.66 25.93
N VAL A 10 -18.25 36.88 26.01
CA VAL A 10 -17.40 36.54 24.86
C VAL A 10 -18.12 35.44 24.06
N SER A 11 -18.68 35.79 22.90
CA SER A 11 -19.19 34.80 21.95
C SER A 11 -18.01 34.12 21.26
N LEU A 12 -17.79 32.85 21.58
CA LEU A 12 -16.84 31.98 20.89
C LEU A 12 -17.48 31.52 19.58
N THR A 13 -17.18 32.20 18.48
CA THR A 13 -17.60 31.76 17.14
C THR A 13 -16.78 30.54 16.75
N LEU A 14 -17.37 29.36 16.83
CA LEU A 14 -16.78 28.11 16.36
C LEU A 14 -16.74 28.15 14.82
N LEU A 15 -15.58 28.44 14.23
CA LEU A 15 -15.36 28.28 12.80
C LEU A 15 -15.30 26.78 12.49
N ILE A 16 -16.41 26.20 12.04
CA ILE A 16 -16.44 24.85 11.47
C ILE A 16 -15.82 24.96 10.08
N THR A 17 -14.52 24.70 9.95
CA THR A 17 -13.89 24.48 8.66
C THR A 17 -14.39 23.15 8.11
N THR A 18 -15.39 23.19 7.24
CA THR A 18 -15.75 22.03 6.41
C THR A 18 -14.59 21.74 5.47
N LEU A 19 -13.85 20.67 5.74
CA LEU A 19 -12.97 20.06 4.76
C LEU A 19 -13.86 19.60 3.59
N VAL A 20 -13.88 20.39 2.51
CA VAL A 20 -14.44 19.95 1.24
C VAL A 20 -13.48 18.90 0.70
N SER A 21 -13.81 17.63 0.92
CA SER A 21 -13.19 16.54 0.18
C SER A 21 -13.54 16.76 -1.29
N LEU A 22 -12.60 17.29 -2.08
CA LEU A 22 -12.70 17.19 -3.53
C LEU A 22 -12.61 15.71 -3.87
N GLY A 23 -13.74 15.02 -3.91
CA GLY A 23 -13.84 13.68 -4.45
C GLY A 23 -13.40 13.76 -5.92
N LEU A 24 -12.22 13.25 -6.21
CA LEU A 24 -11.82 13.03 -7.60
C LEU A 24 -12.83 12.05 -8.18
N ALA A 25 -13.41 12.38 -9.34
CA ALA A 25 -14.26 11.44 -10.03
C ALA A 25 -13.45 10.17 -10.35
N ALA A 26 -14.07 9.00 -10.10
CA ALA A 26 -13.46 7.72 -10.41
C ALA A 26 -12.92 7.70 -11.85
N LYS A 27 -11.78 7.05 -12.06
CA LYS A 27 -11.13 6.97 -13.37
C LYS A 27 -11.27 5.54 -13.91
N PRO A 28 -12.42 5.17 -14.51
CA PRO A 28 -12.71 3.80 -14.92
C PRO A 28 -11.72 3.30 -15.98
N SER A 29 -11.29 2.04 -15.85
CA SER A 29 -10.53 1.33 -16.86
C SER A 29 -11.39 0.94 -18.07
N SER A 30 -10.74 0.51 -19.16
CA SER A 30 -11.42 0.05 -20.38
C SER A 30 -12.23 -1.24 -20.19
N GLY A 31 -11.93 -2.03 -19.16
CA GLY A 31 -12.73 -3.21 -18.78
C GLY A 31 -14.09 -2.88 -18.16
N CYS A 32 -14.34 -1.63 -17.78
CA CYS A 32 -15.63 -1.22 -17.23
C CYS A 32 -16.77 -1.37 -18.27
N GLY A 33 -17.92 -1.84 -17.80
CA GLY A 33 -19.10 -2.15 -18.60
C GLY A 33 -19.07 -3.52 -19.29
N SER A 34 -17.93 -4.23 -19.27
CA SER A 34 -17.77 -5.53 -19.93
C SER A 34 -17.66 -6.66 -18.91
N ALA A 35 -18.17 -7.85 -19.24
CA ALA A 35 -17.93 -9.03 -18.41
C ALA A 35 -16.46 -9.49 -18.60
N PRO A 36 -15.72 -9.79 -17.52
CA PRO A 36 -14.36 -10.33 -17.62
C PRO A 36 -14.34 -11.61 -18.46
N LYS A 37 -13.36 -11.72 -19.36
CA LYS A 37 -13.16 -12.87 -20.25
C LYS A 37 -11.94 -13.69 -19.84
N LEU A 38 -10.89 -13.02 -19.35
CA LEU A 38 -9.65 -13.65 -18.91
C LEU A 38 -9.69 -14.00 -17.43
N ILE A 39 -10.11 -13.03 -16.60
CA ILE A 39 -10.13 -13.16 -15.14
C ILE A 39 -11.38 -13.91 -14.74
N THR A 40 -11.20 -15.01 -14.02
CA THR A 40 -12.29 -15.83 -13.48
C THR A 40 -12.05 -16.11 -12.00
N SER A 41 -13.01 -16.76 -11.33
CA SER A 41 -12.80 -17.24 -9.96
C SER A 41 -11.64 -18.24 -9.84
N ALA A 42 -11.29 -18.94 -10.93
CA ALA A 42 -10.14 -19.85 -10.96
C ALA A 42 -8.79 -19.11 -10.98
N SER A 43 -8.75 -17.81 -11.29
CA SER A 43 -7.52 -17.01 -11.35
C SER A 43 -6.82 -16.81 -10.00
N THR A 44 -7.41 -17.30 -8.90
CA THR A 44 -6.76 -17.40 -7.57
C THR A 44 -6.03 -18.72 -7.36
N GLN A 45 -6.26 -19.73 -8.20
CA GLN A 45 -5.69 -21.09 -8.08
C GLN A 45 -4.83 -21.44 -9.28
N THR A 46 -5.22 -20.97 -10.47
CA THR A 46 -4.49 -21.13 -11.72
C THR A 46 -3.97 -19.76 -12.16
N PRO A 47 -2.65 -19.58 -12.32
CA PRO A 47 -2.11 -18.29 -12.72
C PRO A 47 -2.54 -17.94 -14.14
N LEU A 48 -2.83 -16.66 -14.35
CA LEU A 48 -2.86 -16.05 -15.67
C LEU A 48 -1.42 -15.82 -16.15
N THR A 49 -1.24 -15.76 -17.47
CA THR A 49 0.10 -15.69 -18.06
C THR A 49 0.22 -14.56 -19.07
N LEU A 50 1.35 -13.86 -19.06
CA LEU A 50 1.76 -12.91 -20.10
C LEU A 50 3.14 -13.28 -20.62
N THR A 51 3.43 -12.90 -21.86
CA THR A 51 4.80 -12.91 -22.38
C THR A 51 5.37 -11.51 -22.26
N VAL A 52 6.38 -11.33 -21.42
CA VAL A 52 7.08 -10.05 -21.23
C VAL A 52 8.58 -10.29 -21.39
N ASN A 53 9.23 -9.50 -22.24
CA ASN A 53 10.65 -9.67 -22.59
C ASN A 53 11.00 -11.10 -23.05
N ASN A 54 10.14 -11.69 -23.90
CA ASN A 54 10.26 -13.08 -24.40
C ASN A 54 10.23 -14.16 -23.29
N GLN A 55 9.74 -13.82 -22.10
CA GLN A 55 9.57 -14.77 -21.01
C GLN A 55 8.10 -14.89 -20.64
N LYS A 56 7.64 -16.12 -20.44
CA LYS A 56 6.34 -16.40 -19.84
C LYS A 56 6.39 -16.01 -18.36
N ARG A 57 5.51 -15.09 -17.96
CA ARG A 57 5.38 -14.58 -16.60
C ARG A 57 3.97 -14.84 -16.09
N GLU A 58 3.87 -15.12 -14.80
CA GLU A 58 2.63 -15.57 -14.17
C GLU A 58 2.13 -14.57 -13.14
N PHE A 59 0.82 -14.46 -13.01
CA PHE A 59 0.17 -13.65 -11.99
C PHE A 59 -1.19 -14.22 -11.63
N PHE A 60 -1.64 -13.96 -10.40
CA PHE A 60 -2.95 -14.36 -9.91
C PHE A 60 -3.82 -13.13 -9.70
N VAL A 61 -5.13 -13.29 -9.86
CA VAL A 61 -6.11 -12.22 -9.68
C VAL A 61 -7.28 -12.73 -8.86
N LYS A 62 -7.65 -11.99 -7.81
CA LYS A 62 -8.90 -12.17 -7.07
C LYS A 62 -9.81 -10.98 -7.35
N LEU A 63 -10.95 -11.26 -7.98
CA LEU A 63 -12.08 -10.35 -8.00
C LEU A 63 -12.80 -10.39 -6.64
N PRO A 64 -13.45 -9.29 -6.21
CA PRO A 64 -14.32 -9.31 -5.05
C PRO A 64 -15.54 -10.18 -5.34
N ASP A 65 -16.09 -10.83 -4.31
CA ASP A 65 -17.18 -11.79 -4.47
C ASP A 65 -18.47 -11.14 -5.04
N ASN A 66 -18.63 -9.82 -4.83
CA ASN A 66 -19.69 -8.98 -5.38
C ASN A 66 -19.20 -8.09 -6.55
N TYR A 67 -18.28 -8.60 -7.38
CA TYR A 67 -17.75 -7.87 -8.53
C TYR A 67 -18.86 -7.34 -9.43
N ASN A 68 -18.75 -6.06 -9.77
CA ASN A 68 -19.69 -5.35 -10.63
C ASN A 68 -18.89 -4.57 -11.67
N ASN A 69 -19.04 -4.93 -12.94
CA ASN A 69 -18.31 -4.32 -14.03
C ASN A 69 -18.72 -2.88 -14.35
N THR A 70 -19.84 -2.38 -13.81
CA THR A 70 -20.27 -0.98 -14.02
C THR A 70 -19.76 -0.03 -12.93
N HIS A 71 -19.09 -0.56 -11.90
CA HIS A 71 -18.60 0.21 -10.77
C HIS A 71 -17.09 0.03 -10.67
N PRO A 72 -16.26 1.08 -10.82
CA PRO A 72 -14.81 0.96 -10.68
C PRO A 72 -14.37 0.42 -9.32
N HIS A 73 -13.49 -0.58 -9.32
CA HIS A 73 -12.95 -1.22 -8.12
C HIS A 73 -11.52 -0.72 -7.86
N ARG A 74 -11.13 -0.58 -6.59
CA ARG A 74 -9.70 -0.36 -6.27
C ARG A 74 -8.89 -1.62 -6.58
N LEU A 75 -7.60 -1.44 -6.86
CA LEU A 75 -6.68 -2.54 -7.16
C LEU A 75 -5.52 -2.54 -6.18
N VAL A 76 -5.17 -3.70 -5.60
CA VAL A 76 -4.00 -3.86 -4.72
C VAL A 76 -3.07 -4.91 -5.29
N LEU A 77 -1.85 -4.50 -5.63
CA LEU A 77 -0.73 -5.39 -5.95
C LEU A 77 -0.15 -5.96 -4.64
N THR A 78 0.00 -7.28 -4.55
CA THR A 78 0.58 -7.97 -3.39
C THR A 78 1.80 -8.78 -3.81
N LEU A 79 3.00 -8.33 -3.42
CA LEU A 79 4.28 -8.83 -3.93
C LEU A 79 4.97 -9.75 -2.91
N HIS A 80 5.43 -10.94 -3.32
CA HIS A 80 6.07 -11.92 -2.45
C HIS A 80 7.52 -11.55 -2.05
N ALA A 81 8.05 -12.10 -0.95
CA ALA A 81 9.46 -11.96 -0.59
C ALA A 81 10.40 -12.86 -1.41
N LEU A 82 11.72 -12.68 -1.21
CA LEU A 82 12.75 -13.51 -1.83
C LEU A 82 12.57 -14.99 -1.46
N GLY A 83 12.73 -15.88 -2.43
CA GLY A 83 12.55 -17.32 -2.27
C GLY A 83 11.08 -17.75 -2.23
N GLY A 84 10.14 -16.80 -2.16
CA GLY A 84 8.72 -17.06 -2.22
C GLY A 84 8.15 -16.97 -3.65
N GLN A 85 6.84 -17.18 -3.76
CA GLN A 85 6.09 -17.11 -5.02
C GLN A 85 4.70 -16.48 -4.80
N ALA A 86 4.09 -15.98 -5.86
CA ALA A 86 2.77 -15.34 -5.82
C ALA A 86 1.68 -16.25 -5.24
N SER A 87 1.72 -17.57 -5.51
CA SER A 87 0.76 -18.54 -4.97
C SER A 87 0.77 -18.61 -3.44
N GLN A 88 1.92 -18.36 -2.80
CA GLN A 88 2.01 -18.31 -1.33
C GLN A 88 1.36 -17.05 -0.76
N VAL A 89 1.46 -15.92 -1.47
CA VAL A 89 0.75 -14.69 -1.10
C VAL A 89 -0.75 -14.91 -1.23
N VAL A 90 -1.21 -15.54 -2.32
CA VAL A 90 -2.64 -15.86 -2.52
C VAL A 90 -3.16 -16.80 -1.45
N ALA A 91 -2.42 -17.88 -1.15
CA ALA A 91 -2.85 -18.90 -0.20
C ALA A 91 -2.62 -18.52 1.28
N GLY A 92 -1.78 -17.52 1.56
CA GLY A 92 -1.36 -17.20 2.93
C GLY A 92 -0.45 -18.26 3.54
N THR A 93 0.54 -18.71 2.77
CA THR A 93 1.58 -19.65 3.23
C THR A 93 2.95 -18.99 3.22
N GLY A 94 3.97 -19.61 3.83
CA GLY A 94 5.31 -19.00 3.90
C GLY A 94 5.40 -17.81 4.87
N GLY A 95 4.53 -17.75 5.87
CA GLY A 95 4.50 -16.71 6.91
C GLY A 95 3.53 -15.55 6.63
N TYR A 96 2.91 -15.51 5.45
CA TYR A 96 1.90 -14.51 5.11
C TYR A 96 0.51 -14.90 5.58
N LEU A 97 -0.37 -13.90 5.70
CA LEU A 97 -1.81 -14.10 5.57
C LEU A 97 -2.19 -14.00 4.08
N PRO A 98 -3.31 -14.61 3.62
CA PRO A 98 -3.77 -14.49 2.24
C PRO A 98 -3.87 -13.02 1.82
N TYR A 99 -3.17 -12.64 0.76
CA TYR A 99 -3.04 -11.24 0.29
C TYR A 99 -2.63 -10.27 1.40
N TYR A 100 -1.69 -10.68 2.27
CA TYR A 100 -1.29 -9.93 3.47
C TYR A 100 -2.44 -9.62 4.44
N GLY A 101 -3.51 -10.43 4.42
CA GLY A 101 -4.69 -10.28 5.27
C GLY A 101 -5.72 -9.26 4.75
N LEU A 102 -5.39 -8.53 3.68
CA LEU A 102 -6.24 -7.46 3.15
C LEU A 102 -7.51 -7.98 2.49
N ALA A 103 -7.47 -9.19 1.91
CA ALA A 103 -8.63 -9.80 1.26
C ALA A 103 -9.79 -10.06 2.24
N ALA A 104 -9.49 -10.40 3.49
CA ALA A 104 -10.51 -10.59 4.52
C ALA A 104 -11.16 -9.28 4.97
N LEU A 105 -10.41 -8.16 4.94
CA LEU A 105 -10.94 -6.84 5.26
C LEU A 105 -11.79 -6.27 4.13
N ALA A 106 -11.47 -6.62 2.88
CA ALA A 106 -12.23 -6.24 1.69
C ALA A 106 -13.67 -6.79 1.67
N THR A 107 -13.92 -7.91 2.34
CA THR A 107 -15.24 -8.55 2.43
C THR A 107 -15.98 -8.20 3.71
N SER A 108 -15.32 -7.54 4.67
CA SER A 108 -15.92 -7.26 5.97
C SER A 108 -16.97 -6.13 5.87
N THR A 109 -18.19 -6.41 6.31
CA THR A 109 -19.29 -5.43 6.44
C THR A 109 -19.23 -4.68 7.77
N ASN A 110 -18.14 -4.78 8.52
CA ASN A 110 -18.04 -4.27 9.89
C ASN A 110 -18.08 -2.74 9.89
N ALA A 111 -19.14 -2.16 10.46
CA ALA A 111 -19.50 -0.74 10.41
C ALA A 111 -18.41 0.24 10.91
N THR A 112 -17.43 -0.22 11.68
CA THR A 112 -16.30 0.61 12.18
C THR A 112 -15.11 0.67 11.21
N LEU A 113 -15.04 -0.24 10.24
CA LEU A 113 -14.09 -0.26 9.12
C LEU A 113 -14.81 -0.23 7.76
N ALA A 114 -16.13 -0.02 7.78
CA ALA A 114 -17.01 -0.17 6.64
C ALA A 114 -16.79 0.96 5.63
N THR A 115 -15.93 0.67 4.68
CA THR A 115 -16.32 0.92 3.30
C THR A 115 -16.49 -0.44 2.66
N ASN A 116 -17.63 -0.67 2.01
CA ASN A 116 -17.88 -1.78 1.09
C ASN A 116 -16.99 -1.57 -0.15
N THR A 117 -15.69 -1.40 0.06
CA THR A 117 -14.75 -1.06 -0.97
C THR A 117 -14.33 -2.36 -1.62
N ARG A 118 -14.90 -2.55 -2.80
CA ARG A 118 -14.70 -3.71 -3.62
C ARG A 118 -13.27 -3.64 -4.18
N THR A 119 -12.46 -4.65 -3.86
CA THR A 119 -11.03 -4.68 -4.16
C THR A 119 -10.70 -5.81 -5.10
N ILE A 120 -9.96 -5.50 -6.15
CA ILE A 120 -9.28 -6.49 -6.98
C ILE A 120 -7.87 -6.66 -6.40
N PHE A 121 -7.51 -7.89 -6.05
CA PHE A 121 -6.15 -8.20 -5.61
C PHE A 121 -5.38 -8.87 -6.74
N VAL A 122 -4.15 -8.43 -6.97
CA VAL A 122 -3.28 -8.96 -8.02
C VAL A 122 -1.96 -9.39 -7.39
N ALA A 123 -1.55 -10.65 -7.59
CA ALA A 123 -0.30 -11.19 -7.10
C ALA A 123 0.58 -11.61 -8.31
N PRO A 124 1.47 -10.75 -8.81
CA PRO A 124 2.43 -11.09 -9.85
C PRO A 124 3.56 -11.98 -9.29
N ASN A 125 4.11 -12.86 -10.13
CA ASN A 125 5.22 -13.74 -9.78
C ASN A 125 6.55 -13.21 -10.33
N GLY A 126 7.49 -12.95 -9.42
CA GLY A 126 8.85 -12.53 -9.74
C GLY A 126 9.67 -13.64 -10.42
N LEU A 127 10.67 -13.26 -11.21
CA LEU A 127 11.62 -14.24 -11.77
C LEU A 127 12.56 -14.74 -10.67
N SER A 128 12.97 -16.01 -10.78
CA SER A 128 13.91 -16.62 -9.83
C SER A 128 13.49 -16.43 -8.37
N ASN A 129 12.17 -16.45 -8.11
CA ASN A 129 11.57 -16.21 -6.79
C ASN A 129 12.00 -14.87 -6.16
N GLY A 130 12.18 -13.83 -6.96
CA GLY A 130 12.59 -12.51 -6.49
C GLY A 130 12.24 -11.37 -7.44
N TRP A 131 12.69 -10.16 -7.06
CA TRP A 131 12.39 -8.90 -7.73
C TRP A 131 13.67 -8.15 -8.08
N GLY A 132 14.60 -8.83 -8.76
CA GLY A 132 15.89 -8.23 -9.12
C GLY A 132 15.74 -6.98 -9.98
N ASN A 133 14.66 -6.90 -10.78
CA ASN A 133 14.29 -5.74 -11.57
C ASN A 133 15.42 -5.17 -12.46
N THR A 134 16.34 -6.04 -12.90
CA THR A 134 17.45 -5.68 -13.78
C THR A 134 16.92 -4.98 -15.02
N ASN A 135 17.39 -3.76 -15.31
CA ASN A 135 16.93 -2.95 -16.44
C ASN A 135 15.41 -2.68 -16.46
N GLY A 136 14.76 -2.66 -15.29
CA GLY A 136 13.32 -2.39 -15.16
C GLY A 136 12.42 -3.53 -15.63
N THR A 137 12.93 -4.77 -15.70
CA THR A 137 12.19 -5.93 -16.21
C THR A 137 10.93 -6.24 -15.40
N ASP A 138 10.99 -6.10 -14.07
CA ASP A 138 9.86 -6.38 -13.19
C ASP A 138 8.86 -5.21 -13.16
N VAL A 139 9.34 -3.95 -13.24
CA VAL A 139 8.46 -2.79 -13.47
C VAL A 139 7.65 -2.96 -14.76
N LYS A 140 8.31 -3.31 -15.87
CA LYS A 140 7.63 -3.57 -17.16
C LYS A 140 6.63 -4.71 -17.05
N PHE A 141 6.99 -5.80 -16.38
CA PHE A 141 6.07 -6.93 -16.16
C PHE A 141 4.83 -6.49 -15.37
N ILE A 142 5.00 -5.78 -14.26
CA ILE A 142 3.88 -5.33 -13.43
C ILE A 142 3.01 -4.31 -14.18
N ALA A 143 3.60 -3.41 -14.98
CA ALA A 143 2.86 -2.51 -15.86
C ALA A 143 1.99 -3.27 -16.87
N GLN A 144 2.52 -4.33 -17.48
CA GLN A 144 1.77 -5.19 -18.42
C GLN A 144 0.67 -6.00 -17.72
N VAL A 145 0.92 -6.45 -16.48
CA VAL A 145 -0.12 -7.09 -15.65
C VAL A 145 -1.25 -6.12 -15.34
N LEU A 146 -0.94 -4.89 -14.91
CA LEU A 146 -1.94 -3.86 -14.67
C LEU A 146 -2.77 -3.60 -15.93
N ALA A 147 -2.12 -3.41 -17.09
CA ALA A 147 -2.81 -3.19 -18.36
C ALA A 147 -3.73 -4.36 -18.73
N ALA A 148 -3.28 -5.61 -18.57
CA ALA A 148 -4.09 -6.80 -18.85
C ALA A 148 -5.29 -6.92 -17.91
N VAL A 149 -5.10 -6.65 -16.61
CA VAL A 149 -6.20 -6.67 -15.64
C VAL A 149 -7.21 -5.57 -15.92
N GLU A 150 -6.76 -4.38 -16.27
CA GLU A 150 -7.61 -3.22 -16.51
C GLU A 150 -8.38 -3.27 -17.83
N ALA A 151 -7.86 -4.02 -18.81
CA ALA A 151 -8.57 -4.30 -20.04
C ALA A 151 -9.72 -5.31 -19.84
N ASP A 152 -9.66 -6.14 -18.79
CA ASP A 152 -10.61 -7.24 -18.57
C ASP A 152 -11.53 -7.01 -17.35
N ALA A 153 -11.09 -6.23 -16.37
CA ALA A 153 -11.84 -5.89 -15.16
C ALA A 153 -11.99 -4.36 -15.00
N CYS A 154 -13.09 -3.96 -14.35
CA CYS A 154 -13.42 -2.57 -14.07
C CYS A 154 -12.64 -2.06 -12.86
N VAL A 155 -11.57 -1.32 -13.12
CA VAL A 155 -10.66 -0.78 -12.11
C VAL A 155 -10.81 0.73 -12.08
N ASP A 156 -10.75 1.32 -10.90
CA ASP A 156 -10.47 2.75 -10.75
C ASP A 156 -8.96 2.98 -10.85
N GLN A 157 -8.54 3.54 -11.98
CA GLN A 157 -7.15 3.82 -12.29
C GLN A 157 -6.52 4.88 -11.39
N SER A 158 -7.30 5.57 -10.56
CA SER A 158 -6.82 6.49 -9.52
C SER A 158 -6.64 5.83 -8.15
N LEU A 159 -7.10 4.58 -7.97
CA LEU A 159 -7.06 3.82 -6.71
C LEU A 159 -6.28 2.52 -6.87
N ARG A 160 -5.06 2.61 -7.41
CA ARG A 160 -4.09 1.50 -7.47
C ARG A 160 -3.19 1.57 -6.25
N PHE A 161 -2.93 0.43 -5.63
CA PHE A 161 -2.11 0.30 -4.42
C PHE A 161 -1.10 -0.82 -4.58
N SER A 162 -0.01 -0.76 -3.82
CA SER A 162 0.96 -1.86 -3.76
C SER A 162 1.45 -2.12 -2.35
N THR A 163 1.56 -3.41 -1.99
CA THR A 163 2.15 -3.86 -0.75
C THR A 163 2.99 -5.11 -0.98
N GLY A 164 3.97 -5.33 -0.12
CA GLY A 164 4.76 -6.54 -0.10
C GLY A 164 5.70 -6.56 1.10
N PHE A 165 6.24 -7.74 1.38
CA PHE A 165 7.21 -7.95 2.45
C PHE A 165 8.63 -8.16 1.90
N SER A 166 9.63 -7.64 2.61
CA SER A 166 11.05 -7.88 2.30
C SER A 166 11.39 -7.48 0.85
N PHE A 167 11.75 -8.43 -0.01
CA PHE A 167 11.97 -8.16 -1.42
C PHE A 167 10.73 -7.58 -2.13
N GLY A 168 9.52 -8.04 -1.77
CA GLY A 168 8.27 -7.47 -2.28
C GLY A 168 8.01 -6.05 -1.77
N SER A 169 8.50 -5.71 -0.58
CA SER A 169 8.46 -4.34 -0.05
C SER A 169 9.36 -3.41 -0.86
N ALA A 170 10.59 -3.86 -1.14
CA ALA A 170 11.52 -3.15 -2.00
C ALA A 170 10.94 -2.96 -3.42
N MET A 171 10.31 -3.98 -3.99
CA MET A 171 9.66 -3.85 -5.29
C MET A 171 8.47 -2.87 -5.25
N SER A 172 7.64 -2.91 -4.19
CA SER A 172 6.54 -1.94 -4.01
C SER A 172 7.07 -0.50 -3.94
N TYR A 173 8.19 -0.29 -3.27
CA TYR A 173 8.90 0.99 -3.24
C TYR A 173 9.43 1.42 -4.61
N ILE A 174 9.99 0.49 -5.39
CA ILE A 174 10.43 0.77 -6.76
C ILE A 174 9.26 1.15 -7.67
N LEU A 175 8.09 0.51 -7.52
CA LEU A 175 6.87 0.89 -8.25
C LEU A 175 6.48 2.35 -7.96
N ALA A 176 6.56 2.79 -6.70
CA ALA A 176 6.32 4.18 -6.31
C ALA A 176 7.35 5.17 -6.87
N CYS A 177 8.51 4.70 -7.30
CA CYS A 177 9.52 5.51 -7.99
C CYS A 177 9.42 5.45 -9.52
N SER A 178 8.49 4.65 -10.06
CA SER A 178 8.37 4.36 -11.49
C SER A 178 7.10 4.95 -12.11
N ILE A 179 6.51 5.98 -11.48
CA ILE A 179 5.45 6.79 -12.08
C ILE A 179 6.00 7.46 -13.35
N GLY A 180 5.22 7.49 -14.43
CA GLY A 180 5.69 7.85 -15.79
C GLY A 180 6.48 6.74 -16.51
N GLY A 181 6.88 5.68 -15.79
CA GLY A 181 7.53 4.47 -16.32
C GLY A 181 6.57 3.31 -16.59
N GLY A 182 5.26 3.58 -16.71
CA GLY A 182 4.20 2.59 -16.91
C GLY A 182 3.46 2.16 -15.64
N ILE A 183 3.75 2.79 -14.48
CA ILE A 183 3.06 2.56 -13.20
C ILE A 183 2.24 3.80 -12.80
N ASP A 184 1.62 4.47 -13.77
CA ASP A 184 0.82 5.67 -13.50
C ASP A 184 -0.35 5.36 -12.57
N GLY A 185 -0.89 6.38 -11.89
CA GLY A 185 -2.09 6.23 -11.04
C GLY A 185 -1.92 5.35 -9.79
N LEU A 186 -0.69 4.97 -9.43
CA LEU A 186 -0.41 4.37 -8.13
C LEU A 186 -0.68 5.40 -7.02
N ARG A 187 -1.70 5.15 -6.21
CA ARG A 187 -2.20 6.07 -5.19
C ARG A 187 -1.35 6.05 -3.93
N ALA A 188 -0.98 4.85 -3.49
CA ALA A 188 -0.20 4.63 -2.29
C ALA A 188 0.53 3.29 -2.28
N VAL A 189 1.58 3.19 -1.47
CA VAL A 189 2.27 1.93 -1.18
C VAL A 189 2.37 1.67 0.31
N ALA A 190 2.38 0.38 0.67
CA ALA A 190 2.66 -0.11 2.01
C ALA A 190 3.90 -1.03 1.97
N ALA A 191 5.04 -0.51 2.42
CA ALA A 191 6.32 -1.20 2.43
C ALA A 191 6.51 -1.97 3.76
N LEU A 192 6.41 -3.31 3.72
CA LEU A 192 6.54 -4.14 4.91
C LEU A 192 7.97 -4.68 5.04
N SER A 193 8.76 -4.06 5.90
CA SER A 193 10.16 -4.42 6.18
C SER A 193 11.05 -4.52 4.95
N GLY A 194 11.22 -3.42 4.20
CA GLY A 194 11.95 -3.38 2.92
C GLY A 194 13.40 -2.91 3.02
N ASN A 195 14.03 -2.76 1.85
CA ASN A 195 15.31 -2.07 1.72
C ASN A 195 15.37 -1.42 0.32
N PRO A 196 15.91 -0.20 0.17
CA PRO A 196 15.85 0.54 -1.09
C PRO A 196 16.75 -0.01 -2.21
N GLN A 197 17.62 -0.99 -1.93
CA GLN A 197 18.68 -1.41 -2.86
C GLN A 197 18.49 -2.81 -3.45
N ILE A 198 17.62 -3.62 -2.87
CA ILE A 198 17.52 -5.03 -3.28
C ILE A 198 16.75 -5.25 -4.59
N SER A 199 15.86 -4.31 -4.97
CA SER A 199 15.10 -4.31 -6.24
C SER A 199 15.63 -3.31 -7.28
N GLY A 200 16.93 -3.02 -7.22
CA GLY A 200 17.55 -1.92 -7.95
C GLY A 200 17.36 -0.58 -7.23
N THR A 201 17.74 0.50 -7.91
CA THR A 201 17.76 1.84 -7.31
C THR A 201 16.59 2.66 -7.85
N CYS A 202 15.82 3.29 -6.97
CA CYS A 202 14.89 4.33 -7.39
C CYS A 202 15.64 5.43 -8.14
N PRO A 203 15.18 5.87 -9.33
CA PRO A 203 15.79 7.01 -10.00
C PRO A 203 15.90 8.20 -9.04
N GLY A 204 17.14 8.61 -8.77
CA GLY A 204 17.40 9.85 -8.05
C GLY A 204 17.04 11.01 -8.98
N SER A 205 16.24 11.97 -8.49
CA SER A 205 15.92 13.26 -9.12
C SER A 205 14.82 13.36 -10.20
N THR A 206 14.26 12.28 -10.75
CA THR A 206 13.25 12.41 -11.83
C THR A 206 11.79 12.36 -11.38
N ALA A 207 11.49 11.92 -10.15
CA ALA A 207 10.15 12.00 -9.62
C ALA A 207 9.90 13.45 -9.18
N SER A 208 9.03 14.16 -9.90
CA SER A 208 8.55 15.45 -9.42
C SER A 208 7.72 15.22 -8.16
N ALA A 209 7.51 16.28 -7.37
CA ALA A 209 6.66 16.18 -6.19
C ALA A 209 5.19 15.83 -6.55
N ASP A 210 4.81 15.95 -7.83
CA ASP A 210 3.50 15.61 -8.39
C ASP A 210 3.41 14.10 -8.71
N ASP A 211 4.53 13.45 -9.01
CA ASP A 211 4.64 12.01 -9.26
C ASP A 211 4.83 11.18 -7.98
N ALA A 212 4.91 11.84 -6.81
CA ALA A 212 5.02 11.14 -5.54
C ALA A 212 3.68 10.52 -5.09
N VAL A 213 3.75 9.38 -4.41
CA VAL A 213 2.58 8.64 -3.88
C VAL A 213 2.51 8.74 -2.35
N ALA A 214 1.36 8.41 -1.77
CA ALA A 214 1.26 8.26 -0.33
C ALA A 214 2.05 7.02 0.15
N TYR A 215 2.74 7.13 1.27
CA TYR A 215 3.67 6.10 1.73
C TYR A 215 3.34 5.61 3.15
N TYR A 216 3.13 4.31 3.27
CA TYR A 216 3.18 3.59 4.53
C TYR A 216 4.44 2.72 4.55
N GLY A 217 5.17 2.75 5.65
CA GLY A 217 6.27 1.83 5.89
C GLY A 217 6.19 1.23 7.29
N GLN A 218 6.64 -0.02 7.42
CA GLN A 218 6.87 -0.62 8.72
C GLN A 218 8.16 -1.43 8.77
N HIS A 219 8.76 -1.58 9.95
CA HIS A 219 9.99 -2.37 10.10
C HIS A 219 10.23 -2.85 11.53
N GLY A 220 10.85 -4.03 11.66
CA GLY A 220 11.23 -4.59 12.96
C GLY A 220 12.53 -3.98 13.48
N THR A 221 12.56 -3.57 14.75
CA THR A 221 13.74 -2.92 15.34
C THR A 221 14.93 -3.86 15.53
N SER A 222 14.70 -5.18 15.56
CA SER A 222 15.73 -6.22 15.66
C SER A 222 15.90 -7.03 14.36
N ASP A 223 15.50 -6.45 13.23
CA ASP A 223 15.70 -7.05 11.91
C ASP A 223 17.20 -7.17 11.56
N THR A 224 17.69 -8.41 11.52
CA THR A 224 19.08 -8.75 11.16
C THR A 224 19.26 -9.12 9.70
N VAL A 225 18.17 -9.20 8.91
CA VAL A 225 18.21 -9.53 7.48
C VAL A 225 18.33 -8.26 6.65
N LEU A 226 17.43 -7.30 6.90
CA LEU A 226 17.42 -5.98 6.28
C LEU A 226 17.45 -4.95 7.41
N PRO A 227 18.60 -4.34 7.70
CA PRO A 227 18.69 -3.35 8.77
C PRO A 227 17.70 -2.20 8.59
N ILE A 228 17.01 -1.79 9.67
CA ILE A 228 15.96 -0.77 9.67
C ILE A 228 16.37 0.58 9.06
N ALA A 229 17.66 0.91 9.08
CA ALA A 229 18.22 2.09 8.42
C ALA A 229 17.85 2.16 6.93
N GLY A 230 17.78 1.00 6.25
CA GLY A 230 17.32 0.91 4.86
C GLY A 230 15.88 1.40 4.70
N SER A 231 14.93 0.85 5.45
CA SER A 231 13.53 1.31 5.37
C SER A 231 13.33 2.74 5.86
N ARG A 232 14.11 3.20 6.86
CA ARG A 232 14.10 4.62 7.24
C ARG A 232 14.51 5.51 6.08
N SER A 233 15.51 5.13 5.29
CA SER A 233 15.88 5.90 4.09
C SER A 233 14.80 5.90 3.00
N MET A 234 14.04 4.80 2.86
CA MET A 234 12.86 4.75 1.97
C MET A 234 11.77 5.73 2.46
N ARG A 235 11.48 5.73 3.77
CA ARG A 235 10.55 6.70 4.39
C ARG A 235 11.03 8.14 4.19
N ASP A 236 12.29 8.43 4.47
CA ASP A 236 12.84 9.79 4.41
C ASP A 236 12.74 10.39 3.01
N ARG A 237 12.90 9.55 1.97
CA ARG A 237 12.60 9.95 0.59
C ARG A 237 11.16 10.45 0.45
N PHE A 238 10.17 9.72 0.97
CA PHE A 238 8.77 10.15 0.88
C PHE A 238 8.43 11.33 1.78
N LEU A 239 9.11 11.50 2.92
CA LEU A 239 8.99 12.73 3.70
C LEU A 239 9.40 13.94 2.88
N GLN A 240 10.51 13.84 2.15
CA GLN A 240 10.99 14.90 1.26
C GLN A 240 10.04 15.13 0.07
N LEU A 241 9.71 14.06 -0.68
CA LEU A 241 8.86 14.17 -1.88
C LEU A 241 7.45 14.66 -1.56
N ASN A 242 6.90 14.22 -0.43
CA ASN A 242 5.53 14.57 -0.02
C ASN A 242 5.48 15.91 0.73
N GLY A 243 6.61 16.60 0.91
CA GLY A 243 6.68 17.93 1.52
C GLY A 243 6.31 17.94 3.00
N CYS A 244 6.58 16.84 3.71
CA CYS A 244 6.26 16.72 5.14
C CYS A 244 7.10 17.69 5.99
N ASP A 245 6.63 17.94 7.21
CA ASP A 245 7.32 18.78 8.20
C ASP A 245 8.69 18.20 8.53
N ALA A 246 9.75 18.83 8.02
CA ALA A 246 11.13 18.42 8.23
C ALA A 246 11.61 18.55 9.70
N ALA A 247 10.90 19.32 10.53
CA ALA A 247 11.20 19.44 11.95
C ALA A 247 10.64 18.27 12.77
N GLN A 248 9.60 17.58 12.27
CA GLN A 248 9.00 16.46 12.97
C GLN A 248 10.02 15.31 13.10
N LYS A 249 10.20 14.83 14.33
CA LYS A 249 10.96 13.62 14.61
C LYS A 249 10.07 12.39 14.54
N GLU A 250 10.70 11.27 14.16
CA GLU A 250 10.14 9.94 14.36
C GLU A 250 9.83 9.74 15.85
N ALA A 251 8.75 9.03 16.17
CA ALA A 251 8.52 8.59 17.55
C ALA A 251 9.65 7.64 18.00
N THR A 252 9.88 7.56 19.31
CA THR A 252 10.86 6.62 19.85
C THR A 252 10.46 5.19 19.52
N ASP A 253 11.42 4.39 19.05
CA ASP A 253 11.21 2.96 18.79
C ASP A 253 10.66 2.23 20.03
N PRO A 254 9.85 1.17 19.84
CA PRO A 254 9.44 0.33 20.94
C PRO A 254 10.66 -0.28 21.64
N ALA A 255 10.61 -0.33 22.97
CA ALA A 255 11.68 -0.91 23.77
C ALA A 255 11.84 -2.41 23.47
N THR A 256 13.08 -2.90 23.46
CA THR A 256 13.40 -4.31 23.30
C THR A 256 12.69 -5.17 24.35
N GLY A 257 11.95 -6.19 23.91
CA GLY A 257 11.18 -7.09 24.78
C GLY A 257 9.81 -6.54 25.21
N SER A 258 9.41 -5.34 24.74
CA SER A 258 8.06 -4.81 24.96
C SER A 258 6.99 -5.63 24.25
N GLY A 259 7.33 -6.21 23.09
CA GLY A 259 6.37 -6.83 22.17
C GLY A 259 5.29 -5.85 21.74
N THR A 260 5.64 -4.60 21.45
CA THR A 260 4.70 -3.55 21.00
C THR A 260 5.16 -2.95 19.68
N HIS A 261 4.26 -2.23 19.02
CA HIS A 261 4.58 -1.37 17.89
C HIS A 261 4.32 0.11 18.22
N VAL A 262 5.04 0.99 17.52
CA VAL A 262 4.92 2.44 17.63
C VAL A 262 4.64 3.01 16.24
N LYS A 263 3.56 3.79 16.15
CA LYS A 263 3.15 4.46 14.91
C LYS A 263 3.47 5.94 14.96
N THR A 264 4.13 6.42 13.91
CA THR A 264 4.35 7.85 13.63
C THR A 264 3.51 8.25 12.40
N VAL A 265 2.63 9.22 12.56
CA VAL A 265 1.95 9.90 11.45
C VAL A 265 2.64 11.24 11.22
N TYR A 266 3.20 11.44 10.03
CA TYR A 266 3.90 12.67 9.69
C TYR A 266 2.93 13.78 9.28
N ARG A 267 3.18 14.99 9.81
CA ARG A 267 2.39 16.19 9.56
C ARG A 267 3.03 17.04 8.47
N GLY A 268 2.31 18.04 8.00
CA GLY A 268 2.79 18.99 6.99
C GLY A 268 2.91 18.41 5.58
N CYS A 269 2.72 17.09 5.40
CA CYS A 269 2.72 16.47 4.08
C CYS A 269 1.60 17.06 3.21
N LYS A 270 1.76 17.01 1.89
CA LYS A 270 0.67 17.32 0.95
C LYS A 270 -0.58 16.50 1.34
N PRO A 271 -1.79 17.09 1.33
CA PRO A 271 -3.00 16.43 1.84
C PRO A 271 -3.30 15.07 1.19
N ASP A 272 -2.97 14.93 -0.08
CA ASP A 272 -3.16 13.71 -0.86
C ASP A 272 -1.97 12.74 -0.78
N LYS A 273 -0.90 13.05 -0.05
CA LYS A 273 0.33 12.24 0.03
C LYS A 273 0.80 12.02 1.46
N PRO A 274 -0.04 11.49 2.36
CA PRO A 274 0.36 11.23 3.74
C PRO A 274 1.53 10.25 3.82
N VAL A 275 2.33 10.39 4.88
CA VAL A 275 3.41 9.46 5.24
C VAL A 275 3.15 8.89 6.63
N VAL A 276 3.08 7.56 6.72
CA VAL A 276 2.91 6.82 7.97
C VAL A 276 4.08 5.85 8.12
N TRP A 277 4.61 5.76 9.34
CA TRP A 277 5.74 4.92 9.67
C TRP A 277 5.47 4.14 10.95
N VAL A 278 5.68 2.82 10.94
CA VAL A 278 5.46 1.96 12.10
C VAL A 278 6.72 1.15 12.41
N THR A 279 7.24 1.25 13.63
CA THR A 279 8.29 0.34 14.10
C THR A 279 7.71 -0.65 15.08
N PHE A 280 8.23 -1.88 15.09
CA PHE A 280 7.79 -2.92 16.02
C PHE A 280 8.96 -3.61 16.68
N ASP A 281 8.78 -3.98 17.95
CA ASP A 281 9.75 -4.77 18.68
C ASP A 281 9.74 -6.22 18.17
N GLY A 282 10.62 -6.49 17.20
CA GLY A 282 10.69 -7.80 16.59
C GLY A 282 11.64 -7.89 15.40
N PRO A 283 11.78 -9.12 14.86
CA PRO A 283 12.73 -9.46 13.81
C PRO A 283 12.16 -9.17 12.41
N HIS A 284 12.83 -9.71 11.39
CA HIS A 284 12.33 -9.72 10.00
C HIS A 284 11.10 -10.64 9.85
N THR A 285 9.89 -10.10 9.94
CA THR A 285 8.65 -10.88 9.79
C THR A 285 7.54 -10.08 9.09
N PRO A 286 6.72 -10.73 8.23
CA PRO A 286 5.56 -10.07 7.61
C PRO A 286 4.35 -9.94 8.55
N THR A 287 4.31 -10.71 9.63
CA THR A 287 3.14 -10.83 10.52
C THR A 287 3.50 -10.60 12.00
N PRO A 288 4.16 -9.47 12.35
CA PRO A 288 4.42 -9.13 13.74
C PRO A 288 3.10 -8.99 14.52
N LYS A 289 3.15 -9.32 15.81
CA LYS A 289 2.01 -9.26 16.72
C LYS A 289 2.42 -8.53 17.97
N ASP A 290 1.50 -7.78 18.54
CA ASP A 290 1.71 -7.25 19.88
C ASP A 290 1.58 -8.38 20.91
N LYS A 291 2.26 -8.20 22.05
CA LYS A 291 2.27 -9.14 23.15
C LYS A 291 0.85 -9.42 23.63
N GLY A 292 0.50 -10.71 23.68
CA GLY A 292 -0.82 -11.17 24.10
C GLY A 292 -1.89 -11.11 23.00
N GLN A 293 -1.56 -10.67 21.78
CA GLN A 293 -2.49 -10.70 20.65
C GLN A 293 -2.35 -11.99 19.83
N SER A 294 -3.49 -12.55 19.42
CA SER A 294 -3.57 -13.69 18.51
C SER A 294 -3.25 -13.29 17.07
N ASP A 295 -3.64 -12.09 16.68
CA ASP A 295 -3.62 -11.60 15.31
C ASP A 295 -2.57 -10.52 15.11
N THR A 296 -2.08 -10.41 13.88
CA THR A 296 -1.18 -9.31 13.49
C THR A 296 -1.99 -8.04 13.24
N TRP A 297 -1.44 -6.89 13.65
CA TRP A 297 -2.03 -5.57 13.41
C TRP A 297 -1.79 -5.05 11.97
N VAL A 298 -0.86 -5.67 11.24
CA VAL A 298 -0.40 -5.20 9.91
C VAL A 298 -1.52 -5.03 8.89
N PRO A 299 -2.46 -5.99 8.74
CA PRO A 299 -3.54 -5.83 7.76
C PRO A 299 -4.44 -4.64 8.10
N ALA A 300 -4.75 -4.43 9.38
CA ALA A 300 -5.61 -3.34 9.84
C ALA A 300 -4.95 -1.97 9.59
N GLU A 301 -3.66 -1.82 9.91
CA GLU A 301 -2.91 -0.59 9.68
C GLU A 301 -2.76 -0.27 8.19
N THR A 302 -2.41 -1.28 7.38
CA THR A 302 -2.30 -1.14 5.92
C THR A 302 -3.64 -0.77 5.30
N TRP A 303 -4.72 -1.41 5.76
CA TRP A 303 -6.07 -1.18 5.27
C TRP A 303 -6.59 0.20 5.62
N ALA A 304 -6.39 0.64 6.87
CA ALA A 304 -6.75 1.97 7.31
C ALA A 304 -6.02 3.04 6.47
N PHE A 305 -4.74 2.81 6.17
CA PHE A 305 -3.96 3.71 5.33
C PHE A 305 -4.47 3.74 3.87
N PHE A 306 -4.79 2.61 3.25
CA PHE A 306 -5.34 2.61 1.88
C PHE A 306 -6.78 3.15 1.81
N SER A 307 -7.58 2.96 2.85
CA SER A 307 -9.00 3.34 2.86
C SER A 307 -9.24 4.84 3.09
N GLN A 308 -8.19 5.64 3.33
CA GLN A 308 -8.31 7.10 3.38
C GLN A 308 -8.49 7.74 1.99
N PHE A 309 -8.34 6.96 0.92
CA PHE A 309 -8.47 7.41 -0.47
C PHE A 309 -9.79 6.93 -1.07
N THR A 310 -10.46 7.83 -1.79
CA THR A 310 -11.79 7.63 -2.40
C THR A 310 -11.79 8.06 -3.84
#